data_AF-A0A9Q3J867-F1
#
_entry.id   AF-A0A9Q3J867-F1
#
_cell.length_a   1.000
_cell.length_b   1.000
_cell.length_c   1.000
_cell.angle_alpha   90.00
_cell.angle_beta   90.00
_cell.angle_gamma   90.00
#
_symmetry.space_group_name_H-M   'P 1'
#
loop_
_entity.id
_entity.type
_entity.pdbx_description
1 polymer ?
#
loop_
_entity_poly.entity_id
_entity_poly.type
_entity_poly.pdbx_seq_one_letter_code
_entity_poly.pdbx_strand_id
1 'polypeptide(L)'
;MYLIDLHDNKDRYFTIGDNKHEKLAFLPFKRQITVSKVAAVNLELEIFKSEQLNEAEMSLHLTDNHENELSALLYDHSEAFASDKEPFQEIIGHEVDIILNIERPYPLLLRRSAYPASPQSREALEIHIKELLDLGVIRKVGHNEEVEITTPFIVAWNNGKFRMVGDFRALNTYPVPNRYPIAKIQIP
;
A
#
# COMPACT_ATOMS: atom_id res chain seq x y z
N MET A 1 52.79 22.31 19.07
CA MET A 1 52.56 21.72 17.74
C MET A 1 52.63 20.22 17.95
N TYR A 2 51.50 19.51 17.96
CA TYR A 2 51.51 18.08 18.29
C TYR A 2 51.90 17.27 17.05
N LEU A 3 53.00 16.51 17.15
CA LEU A 3 53.47 15.60 16.10
C LEU A 3 52.76 14.26 16.27
N ILE A 4 52.29 13.69 15.15
CA ILE A 4 51.67 12.36 15.09
C ILE A 4 52.65 11.45 14.36
N ASP A 5 53.16 10.44 15.06
CA ASP A 5 54.04 9.43 14.49
C ASP A 5 53.26 8.15 14.19
N LEU A 6 53.31 7.70 12.93
CA LEU A 6 52.68 6.48 12.43
C LEU A 6 53.72 5.37 12.32
N HIS A 7 53.43 4.20 12.89
CA HIS A 7 54.29 3.03 12.79
C HIS A 7 53.58 1.89 12.05
N ASP A 8 54.14 1.49 10.91
CA ASP A 8 53.62 0.43 10.04
C ASP A 8 54.34 -0.89 10.35
N ASN A 9 53.92 -1.52 11.46
CA ASN A 9 54.19 -2.93 11.74
C ASN A 9 52.88 -3.70 11.71
N LYS A 10 52.93 -5.05 11.80
CA LYS A 10 51.77 -5.96 11.68
C LYS A 10 50.52 -5.54 12.49
N ASP A 11 50.70 -4.79 13.57
CA ASP A 11 49.65 -4.07 14.28
C ASP A 11 49.83 -2.55 14.07
N ARG A 12 48.96 -1.92 13.27
CA ARG A 12 49.01 -0.46 13.01
C ARG A 12 48.58 0.32 14.25
N TYR A 13 49.48 1.12 14.81
CA TYR A 13 49.20 2.05 15.91
C TYR A 13 49.85 3.41 15.65
N PHE A 14 49.36 4.44 16.33
CA PHE A 14 49.94 5.78 16.32
C PHE A 14 50.11 6.30 17.74
N THR A 15 51.01 7.27 17.91
CA THR A 15 51.26 7.97 19.18
C THR A 15 51.05 9.47 18.95
N ILE A 16 50.51 10.18 19.95
CA ILE A 16 50.28 11.63 19.87
C ILE A 16 51.19 12.33 20.90
N GLY A 17 52.05 13.24 20.43
CA GLY A 17 52.96 14.01 21.29
C GLY A 17 54.23 13.24 21.72
N ASP A 18 54.97 13.78 22.68
CA ASP A 18 56.28 13.23 23.11
C ASP A 18 56.18 11.91 23.90
N ASN A 19 54.97 11.43 24.18
CA ASN A 19 54.72 10.28 25.04
C ASN A 19 54.70 8.98 24.24
N LYS A 20 55.88 8.45 23.91
CA LYS A 20 56.08 7.22 23.08
C LYS A 20 55.54 5.93 23.71
N HIS A 21 54.99 5.98 24.91
CA HIS A 21 54.50 4.82 25.65
C HIS A 21 53.00 4.54 25.43
N GLU A 22 52.20 5.55 25.07
CA GLU A 22 50.77 5.38 24.80
C GLU A 22 50.53 5.06 23.32
N LYS A 23 50.36 3.77 23.03
CA LYS A 23 50.05 3.28 21.68
C LYS A 23 48.54 3.23 21.48
N LEU A 24 48.03 4.08 20.58
CA LEU A 24 46.63 4.07 20.18
C LEU A 24 46.48 3.22 18.92
N ALA A 25 45.74 2.11 19.03
CA ALA A 25 45.46 1.22 17.91
C ALA A 25 44.22 1.69 17.15
N PHE A 26 44.22 1.49 15.84
CA PHE A 26 43.00 1.62 15.05
C PHE A 26 42.07 0.45 15.38
N LEU A 27 41.01 0.71 16.16
CA LEU A 27 39.96 -0.29 16.33
C LEU A 27 39.29 -0.54 14.97
N PRO A 28 39.20 -1.80 14.51
CA PRO A 28 38.44 -2.10 13.30
C PRO A 28 37.01 -1.65 13.53
N PHE A 29 36.49 -0.82 12.61
CA PHE A 29 35.10 -0.37 12.62
C PHE A 29 34.17 -1.57 12.41
N LYS A 30 33.87 -2.28 13.50
CA LYS A 30 32.69 -3.12 13.62
C LYS A 30 31.76 -2.39 14.57
N ARG A 31 30.86 -1.58 14.01
CA ARG A 31 29.60 -1.25 14.67
C ARG A 31 28.85 -2.57 14.88
N GLN A 32 29.11 -3.25 15.98
CA GLN A 32 28.09 -4.09 16.60
C GLN A 32 27.30 -3.17 17.53
N ILE A 33 26.34 -2.46 16.95
CA ILE A 33 25.27 -1.88 17.75
C ILE A 33 24.43 -3.08 18.19
N THR A 34 24.66 -3.55 19.41
CA THR A 34 23.78 -4.53 20.04
C THR A 34 22.54 -3.77 20.47
N VAL A 35 21.63 -3.49 19.53
CA VAL A 35 20.30 -2.97 19.88
C VAL A 35 19.57 -4.12 20.56
N SER A 36 19.26 -3.95 21.84
CA SER A 36 18.38 -4.88 22.55
C SER A 36 17.05 -4.94 21.79
N LYS A 37 16.51 -6.15 21.55
CA LYS A 37 15.25 -6.35 20.81
C LYS A 37 14.12 -5.43 21.32
N VAL A 38 14.07 -5.18 22.62
CA VAL A 38 13.10 -4.27 23.26
C VAL A 38 13.25 -2.81 22.81
N ALA A 39 14.49 -2.33 22.62
CA ALA A 39 14.74 -0.98 22.13
C ALA A 39 14.42 -0.82 20.63
N ALA A 40 14.60 -1.90 19.85
CA ALA A 40 14.23 -1.92 18.43
C ALA A 40 12.70 -1.89 18.24
N VAL A 41 11.96 -2.71 19.00
CA VAL A 41 10.48 -2.77 18.95
C VAL A 41 9.86 -1.43 19.34
N ASN A 42 10.39 -0.75 20.37
CA ASN A 42 9.91 0.58 20.73
C ASN A 42 10.17 1.63 19.64
N LEU A 43 11.26 1.52 18.89
CA LEU A 43 11.55 2.44 17.80
C LEU A 43 10.56 2.26 16.63
N GLU A 44 10.26 1.02 16.27
CA GLU A 44 9.31 0.69 15.19
C GLU A 44 7.88 1.11 15.53
N LEU A 45 7.46 0.92 16.77
CA LEU A 45 6.15 1.38 17.25
C LEU A 45 6.03 2.91 17.21
N GLU A 46 7.06 3.65 17.60
CA GLU A 46 7.05 5.11 17.54
C GLU A 46 7.07 5.63 16.10
N ILE A 47 7.80 4.96 15.19
CA ILE A 47 7.73 5.25 13.75
C ILE A 47 6.29 5.01 13.25
N PHE A 48 5.68 3.87 13.59
CA PHE A 48 4.30 3.55 13.21
C PHE A 48 3.31 4.62 13.69
N LYS A 49 3.39 5.04 14.96
CA LYS A 49 2.56 6.12 15.50
C LYS A 49 2.73 7.41 14.68
N SER A 50 3.97 7.78 14.38
CA SER A 50 4.27 9.02 13.65
C SER A 50 3.85 9.00 12.17
N GLU A 51 3.86 7.83 11.53
CA GLU A 51 3.55 7.71 10.11
C GLU A 51 2.08 7.38 9.83
N GLN A 52 1.47 6.50 10.63
CA GLN A 52 0.13 5.95 10.36
C GLN A 52 -0.96 6.58 11.24
N LEU A 53 -0.63 6.98 12.48
CA LEU A 53 -1.61 7.50 13.44
C LEU A 53 -1.60 9.03 13.54
N ASN A 54 -0.71 9.73 12.83
CA ASN A 54 -0.60 11.19 12.90
C ASN A 54 -1.88 11.92 12.41
N GLU A 55 -2.60 11.33 11.45
CA GLU A 55 -3.87 11.88 10.96
C GLU A 55 -5.09 11.30 11.70
N ALA A 56 -4.89 10.39 12.65
CA ALA A 56 -5.98 9.75 13.35
C ALA A 56 -6.57 10.67 14.44
N GLU A 57 -7.90 10.79 14.46
CA GLU A 57 -8.61 11.48 15.53
C GLU A 57 -8.75 10.55 16.75
N MET A 58 -7.97 10.82 17.80
CA MET A 58 -8.04 10.08 19.05
C MET A 58 -9.10 10.65 19.98
N SER A 59 -9.81 9.77 20.68
CA SER A 59 -10.83 10.20 21.64
C SER A 59 -10.21 10.91 22.84
N LEU A 60 -10.80 12.05 23.23
CA LEU A 60 -10.41 12.81 24.43
C LEU A 60 -10.60 12.05 25.75
N HIS A 61 -11.28 10.90 25.73
CA HIS A 61 -11.55 10.07 26.90
C HIS A 61 -10.51 8.96 27.12
N LEU A 62 -9.54 8.82 26.22
CA LEU A 62 -8.46 7.86 26.37
C LEU A 62 -7.48 8.36 27.44
N THR A 63 -7.03 7.43 28.28
CA THR A 63 -5.91 7.66 29.20
C THR A 63 -4.61 7.28 28.49
N ASP A 64 -3.48 7.80 28.94
CA ASP A 64 -2.16 7.49 28.38
C ASP A 64 -1.89 5.97 28.31
N ASN A 65 -2.39 5.20 29.28
CA ASN A 65 -2.28 3.75 29.27
C ASN A 65 -3.12 3.12 28.15
N HIS A 66 -4.37 3.55 27.99
CA HIS A 66 -5.25 3.04 26.92
C HIS A 66 -4.72 3.40 25.53
N GLU A 67 -4.12 4.58 25.38
CA GLU A 67 -3.54 5.02 24.11
C GLU A 67 -2.32 4.16 23.71
N ASN A 68 -1.49 3.81 24.69
CA ASN A 68 -0.35 2.91 24.46
C ASN A 68 -0.81 1.49 24.14
N GLU A 69 -1.82 0.96 24.84
CA GLU A 69 -2.41 -0.36 24.54
C GLU A 69 -3.04 -0.39 23.14
N LEU A 70 -3.79 0.65 22.77
CA LEU A 70 -4.39 0.76 21.44
C LEU A 70 -3.33 0.85 20.35
N SER A 71 -2.29 1.66 20.55
CA SER A 71 -1.19 1.79 19.59
C SER A 71 -0.45 0.47 19.39
N ALA A 72 -0.21 -0.28 20.48
CA ALA A 72 0.40 -1.61 20.40
C ALA A 72 -0.50 -2.59 19.63
N LEU A 73 -1.81 -2.61 19.91
CA LEU A 73 -2.76 -3.46 19.20
C LEU A 73 -2.84 -3.15 17.70
N LEU A 74 -2.86 -1.86 17.35
CA LEU A 74 -2.90 -1.42 15.94
C LEU A 74 -1.61 -1.77 15.22
N TYR A 75 -0.46 -1.68 15.88
CA TYR A 75 0.82 -2.09 15.33
C TYR A 75 0.89 -3.61 15.13
N ASP A 76 0.49 -4.39 16.14
CA ASP A 76 0.48 -5.86 16.10
C ASP A 76 -0.45 -6.41 15.00
N HIS A 77 -1.51 -5.67 14.65
CA HIS A 77 -2.45 -6.01 13.59
C HIS A 77 -2.39 -5.08 12.39
N SER A 78 -1.26 -4.41 12.18
CA SER A 78 -1.10 -3.40 11.11
C SER A 78 -1.41 -3.95 9.72
N GLU A 79 -1.04 -5.21 9.45
CA GLU A 79 -1.34 -5.91 8.18
C GLU A 79 -2.84 -6.14 7.91
N ALA A 80 -3.69 -6.07 8.93
CA ALA A 80 -5.14 -6.24 8.77
C ALA A 80 -5.85 -4.96 8.28
N PHE A 81 -5.16 -3.81 8.31
CA PHE A 81 -5.70 -2.53 7.89
C PHE A 81 -5.24 -2.16 6.48
N ALA A 82 -6.13 -1.54 5.71
CA ALA A 82 -5.79 -1.08 4.37
C ALA A 82 -4.79 0.08 4.43
N SER A 83 -3.80 0.07 3.55
CA SER A 83 -2.86 1.17 3.34
C SER A 83 -2.85 1.59 1.88
N ASP A 84 -2.73 2.89 1.64
CA ASP A 84 -2.63 3.45 0.28
C ASP A 84 -1.30 3.11 -0.41
N LYS A 85 -0.33 2.57 0.34
CA LYS A 85 1.03 2.29 -0.13
C LYS A 85 1.22 0.87 -0.63
N GLU A 86 0.35 -0.06 -0.23
CA GLU A 86 0.49 -1.47 -0.55
C GLU A 86 -0.54 -1.86 -1.62
N PRO A 87 -0.10 -2.46 -2.74
CA PRO A 87 -1.04 -2.92 -3.75
C PRO A 87 -1.92 -4.02 -3.15
N PHE A 88 -3.15 -4.13 -3.66
CA PHE A 88 -3.99 -5.26 -3.30
C PHE A 88 -3.31 -6.54 -3.76
N GLN A 89 -2.91 -7.39 -2.82
CA GLN A 89 -2.34 -8.68 -3.15
C GLN A 89 -3.43 -9.61 -3.67
N GLU A 90 -3.09 -10.46 -4.64
CA GLU A 90 -3.99 -11.49 -5.12
C GLU A 90 -4.27 -12.49 -3.98
N ILE A 91 -5.54 -12.59 -3.58
CA ILE A 91 -5.96 -13.62 -2.61
C ILE A 91 -6.01 -14.95 -3.35
N ILE A 92 -5.03 -15.81 -3.09
CA ILE A 92 -4.92 -17.14 -3.70
C ILE A 92 -6.15 -17.99 -3.32
N GLY A 93 -6.83 -18.55 -4.32
CA GLY A 93 -7.90 -19.55 -4.12
C GLY A 93 -9.33 -19.02 -4.11
N HIS A 94 -9.54 -17.73 -4.34
CA HIS A 94 -10.86 -17.09 -4.37
C HIS A 94 -11.17 -16.41 -5.70
N GLU A 95 -10.80 -17.05 -6.82
CA GLU A 95 -11.20 -16.59 -8.14
C GLU A 95 -12.72 -16.69 -8.30
N VAL A 96 -13.32 -15.64 -8.87
CA VAL A 96 -14.76 -15.57 -9.11
C VAL A 96 -15.01 -15.68 -10.60
N ASP A 97 -15.61 -16.80 -11.00
CA ASP A 97 -16.05 -17.01 -12.37
C ASP A 97 -17.35 -16.24 -12.65
N ILE A 98 -17.31 -15.40 -13.69
CA ILE A 98 -18.50 -14.75 -14.23
C ILE A 98 -19.01 -15.60 -15.41
N ILE A 99 -19.96 -16.48 -15.13
CA ILE A 99 -20.57 -17.36 -16.14
C ILE A 99 -21.67 -16.60 -16.88
N LEU A 100 -21.52 -16.43 -18.19
CA LEU A 100 -22.54 -15.84 -19.05
C LEU A 100 -23.53 -16.90 -19.56
N ASN A 101 -24.79 -16.53 -19.76
CA ASN A 101 -25.84 -17.38 -20.35
C ASN A 101 -25.88 -17.34 -21.88
N ILE A 102 -24.85 -16.76 -22.51
CA ILE A 102 -24.70 -16.59 -23.95
C ILE A 102 -23.32 -17.09 -24.38
N GLU A 103 -23.23 -17.54 -25.63
CA GLU A 103 -21.98 -17.99 -26.24
C GLU A 103 -21.49 -17.00 -27.29
N ARG A 104 -20.26 -17.20 -27.75
CA ARG A 104 -19.68 -16.41 -28.85
C ARG A 104 -20.40 -16.73 -30.18
N PRO A 105 -20.59 -15.73 -31.07
CA PRO A 105 -20.17 -14.34 -30.93
C PRO A 105 -21.08 -13.54 -30.00
N TYR A 106 -20.48 -12.73 -29.12
CA TYR A 106 -21.24 -11.92 -28.19
C TYR A 106 -22.05 -10.80 -28.88
N PRO A 107 -23.24 -10.43 -28.34
CA PRO A 107 -24.05 -9.34 -28.89
C PRO A 107 -23.30 -8.01 -28.98
N LEU A 108 -23.59 -7.21 -30.01
CA LEU A 108 -23.02 -5.87 -30.19
C LEU A 108 -23.26 -4.94 -28.98
N LEU A 109 -24.32 -5.19 -28.21
CA LEU A 109 -24.62 -4.46 -26.99
C LEU A 109 -23.51 -4.60 -25.92
N LEU A 110 -22.69 -5.65 -26.00
CA LEU A 110 -21.52 -5.84 -25.14
C LEU A 110 -20.24 -5.20 -25.69
N ARG A 111 -20.26 -4.64 -26.90
CA ARG A 111 -19.13 -3.95 -27.54
C ARG A 111 -19.38 -2.44 -27.58
N ARG A 112 -19.50 -1.84 -26.40
CA ARG A 112 -19.87 -0.43 -26.26
C ARG A 112 -18.62 0.46 -26.34
N SER A 113 -18.69 1.50 -27.17
CA SER A 113 -17.68 2.55 -27.23
C SER A 113 -17.70 3.42 -25.96
N ALA A 114 -16.56 4.03 -25.64
CA ALA A 114 -16.47 5.02 -24.57
C ALA A 114 -17.39 6.22 -24.86
N TYR A 115 -17.98 6.77 -23.79
CA TYR A 115 -18.75 8.00 -23.91
C TYR A 115 -17.83 9.21 -24.11
N PRO A 116 -18.27 10.23 -24.86
CA PRO A 116 -17.57 11.52 -24.89
C PRO A 116 -17.49 12.09 -23.47
N ALA A 117 -16.28 12.49 -23.06
CA ALA A 117 -16.03 13.05 -21.74
C ALA A 117 -15.51 14.49 -21.85
N SER A 118 -15.95 15.36 -20.93
CA SER A 118 -15.43 16.73 -20.81
C SER A 118 -13.95 16.70 -20.39
N PRO A 119 -13.17 17.77 -20.64
CA PRO A 119 -11.77 17.83 -20.21
C PRO A 119 -11.58 17.53 -18.72
N GLN A 120 -12.44 18.13 -17.86
CA GLN A 120 -12.46 17.88 -16.43
C GLN A 120 -12.76 16.41 -16.08
N SER A 121 -13.69 15.77 -16.80
CA SER A 121 -14.02 14.36 -16.56
C SER A 121 -12.89 13.44 -17.00
N ARG A 122 -12.16 13.79 -18.06
CA ARG A 122 -11.01 13.01 -18.53
C ARG A 122 -9.88 13.03 -17.52
N GLU A 123 -9.54 14.20 -16.98
CA GLU A 123 -8.53 14.36 -15.94
C GLU A 123 -8.89 13.54 -14.69
N ALA A 124 -10.14 13.63 -14.24
CA ALA A 124 -10.66 12.80 -13.15
C ALA A 124 -10.54 11.29 -13.42
N LEU A 125 -10.90 10.84 -14.63
CA LEU A 125 -10.76 9.43 -15.01
C LEU A 125 -9.30 8.99 -15.03
N GLU A 126 -8.40 9.82 -15.55
CA GLU A 126 -6.96 9.52 -15.63
C GLU A 126 -6.34 9.32 -14.24
N ILE A 127 -6.73 10.15 -13.26
CA ILE A 127 -6.31 10.01 -11.86
C ILE A 127 -6.75 8.65 -11.30
N HIS A 128 -8.04 8.32 -11.37
CA HIS A 128 -8.55 7.05 -10.85
C HIS A 128 -7.98 5.82 -11.58
N ILE A 129 -7.83 5.89 -12.90
CA ILE A 129 -7.24 4.79 -13.67
C ILE A 129 -5.81 4.54 -13.22
N LYS A 130 -5.03 5.61 -13.00
CA LYS A 130 -3.67 5.49 -12.49
C LYS A 130 -3.64 4.86 -11.10
N GLU A 131 -4.47 5.32 -10.17
CA GLU A 131 -4.58 4.76 -8.81
C GLU A 131 -4.88 3.25 -8.86
N LEU A 132 -5.84 2.83 -9.70
CA LEU A 132 -6.20 1.42 -9.83
C LEU A 132 -5.10 0.57 -10.51
N LEU A 133 -4.31 1.16 -11.41
CA LEU A 133 -3.14 0.52 -11.99
C LEU A 133 -2.03 0.34 -10.94
N ASP A 134 -1.75 1.38 -10.16
CA ASP A 134 -0.73 1.38 -9.11
C ASP A 134 -1.08 0.37 -8.00
N LEU A 135 -2.38 0.24 -7.68
CA LEU A 135 -2.90 -0.75 -6.73
C LEU A 135 -3.00 -2.18 -7.29
N GLY A 136 -2.75 -2.38 -8.59
CA GLY A 136 -2.87 -3.70 -9.25
C GLY A 136 -4.30 -4.20 -9.47
N VAL A 137 -5.31 -3.36 -9.27
CA VAL A 137 -6.74 -3.74 -9.41
C VAL A 137 -7.15 -3.90 -10.88
N ILE A 138 -6.57 -3.10 -11.77
CA ILE A 138 -6.78 -3.20 -13.22
C ILE A 138 -5.45 -3.33 -13.95
N ARG A 139 -5.49 -3.85 -15.17
CA ARG A 139 -4.32 -3.92 -16.05
C ARG A 139 -4.64 -3.48 -17.46
N LYS A 140 -3.60 -3.08 -18.20
CA LYS A 140 -3.72 -2.90 -19.64
C LYS A 140 -3.87 -4.26 -20.32
N VAL A 141 -4.82 -4.35 -21.26
CA VAL A 141 -4.97 -5.53 -22.11
C VAL A 141 -3.79 -5.59 -23.10
N GLY A 142 -3.16 -6.76 -23.23
CA GLY A 142 -2.02 -6.98 -24.12
C GLY A 142 -2.39 -6.92 -25.60
N HIS A 143 -1.43 -6.60 -26.46
CA HIS A 143 -1.65 -6.48 -27.91
C HIS A 143 -2.18 -7.76 -28.58
N ASN A 144 -1.92 -8.93 -27.99
CA ASN A 144 -2.35 -10.23 -28.51
C ASN A 144 -3.65 -10.73 -27.86
N GLU A 145 -4.24 -9.98 -26.92
CA GLU A 145 -5.48 -10.36 -26.26
C GLU A 145 -6.68 -9.77 -27.01
N GLU A 146 -7.61 -10.62 -27.44
CA GLU A 146 -8.83 -10.19 -28.08
C GLU A 146 -9.83 -9.64 -27.05
N VAL A 147 -10.28 -8.40 -27.24
CA VAL A 147 -11.30 -7.78 -26.39
C VAL A 147 -12.65 -7.86 -27.09
N GLU A 148 -13.50 -8.78 -26.64
CA GLU A 148 -14.84 -8.95 -27.22
C GLU A 148 -15.95 -8.24 -26.45
N ILE A 149 -15.69 -7.84 -25.20
CA ILE A 149 -16.62 -7.16 -24.31
C ILE A 149 -15.98 -5.86 -23.82
N THR A 150 -16.69 -4.74 -23.96
CA THR A 150 -16.27 -3.42 -23.49
C THR A 150 -17.43 -2.70 -22.80
N THR A 151 -17.12 -2.10 -21.65
CA THR A 151 -18.08 -1.32 -20.86
C THR A 151 -17.55 0.10 -20.69
N PRO A 152 -18.34 1.15 -21.02
CA PRO A 152 -17.91 2.52 -20.85
C PRO A 152 -18.01 2.95 -19.38
N PHE A 153 -17.21 3.94 -19.02
CA PHE A 153 -17.21 4.58 -17.71
C PHE A 153 -17.75 6.00 -17.79
N ILE A 154 -18.30 6.48 -16.69
CA ILE A 154 -18.74 7.86 -16.47
C ILE A 154 -18.14 8.39 -15.15
N VAL A 155 -18.11 9.70 -14.99
CA VAL A 155 -17.71 10.35 -13.74
C VAL A 155 -18.95 10.85 -13.00
N ALA A 156 -19.09 10.44 -11.75
CA ALA A 156 -20.10 10.96 -10.84
C ALA A 156 -19.46 11.95 -9.87
N TRP A 157 -20.04 13.15 -9.76
CA TRP A 157 -19.57 14.21 -8.87
C TRP A 157 -20.48 14.33 -7.65
N ASN A 158 -19.89 14.39 -6.46
CA ASN A 158 -20.61 14.64 -5.21
C ASN A 158 -19.70 15.37 -4.21
N ASN A 159 -20.17 16.48 -3.63
CA ASN A 159 -19.45 17.28 -2.63
C ASN A 159 -18.00 17.61 -3.02
N GLY A 160 -17.78 18.01 -4.29
CA GLY A 160 -16.45 18.34 -4.82
C GLY A 160 -15.53 17.13 -5.07
N LYS A 161 -15.96 15.92 -4.73
CA LYS A 161 -15.25 14.67 -5.03
C LYS A 161 -15.84 14.03 -6.30
N PHE A 162 -15.00 13.30 -7.03
CA PHE A 162 -15.41 12.55 -8.20
C PHE A 162 -15.20 11.05 -7.98
N ARG A 163 -15.97 10.24 -8.72
CA ARG A 163 -15.84 8.78 -8.75
C ARG A 163 -15.99 8.27 -10.16
N MET A 164 -15.12 7.35 -10.55
CA MET A 164 -15.27 6.58 -11.78
C MET A 164 -16.36 5.50 -11.59
N VAL A 165 -17.34 5.44 -12.50
CA VAL A 165 -18.48 4.50 -12.43
C VAL A 165 -18.62 3.77 -13.76
N GLY A 166 -18.55 2.44 -13.73
CA GLY A 166 -18.74 1.60 -14.93
C GLY A 166 -20.22 1.36 -15.25
N ASP A 167 -20.60 1.51 -16.52
CA ASP A 167 -21.97 1.26 -16.98
C ASP A 167 -22.20 -0.22 -17.36
N PHE A 168 -22.21 -1.09 -16.35
CA PHE A 168 -22.37 -2.55 -16.52
C PHE A 168 -23.81 -2.99 -16.82
N ARG A 169 -24.76 -2.09 -17.07
CA ARG A 169 -26.18 -2.47 -17.27
C ARG A 169 -26.38 -3.46 -18.41
N ALA A 170 -25.67 -3.26 -19.51
CA ALA A 170 -25.67 -4.19 -20.64
C ALA A 170 -25.04 -5.53 -20.29
N LEU A 171 -23.94 -5.54 -19.52
CA LEU A 171 -23.30 -6.78 -19.10
C LEU A 171 -24.19 -7.56 -18.14
N ASN A 172 -24.80 -6.89 -17.16
CA ASN A 172 -25.54 -7.51 -16.06
C ASN A 172 -26.80 -8.30 -16.49
N THR A 173 -27.23 -8.22 -17.76
CA THR A 173 -28.35 -9.02 -18.27
C THR A 173 -27.98 -10.47 -18.62
N TYR A 174 -26.69 -10.77 -18.74
CA TYR A 174 -26.18 -12.05 -19.26
C TYR A 174 -25.60 -13.01 -18.21
N PRO A 175 -25.01 -12.55 -17.08
CA PRO A 175 -24.52 -13.46 -16.06
C PRO A 175 -25.63 -14.36 -15.49
N VAL A 176 -25.31 -15.64 -15.31
CA VAL A 176 -26.15 -16.57 -14.55
C VAL A 176 -26.09 -16.16 -13.08
N PRO A 177 -27.23 -15.86 -12.41
CA PRO A 177 -27.21 -15.41 -11.02
C PRO A 177 -26.61 -16.46 -10.06
N ASN A 178 -25.45 -16.18 -9.50
CA ASN A 178 -24.85 -16.95 -8.40
C ASN A 178 -25.14 -16.26 -7.07
N ARG A 179 -26.27 -16.62 -6.44
CA ARG A 179 -26.77 -15.91 -5.24
C ARG A 179 -26.16 -16.50 -3.98
N TYR A 180 -25.24 -15.78 -3.34
CA TYR A 180 -24.84 -16.06 -1.97
C TYR A 180 -25.97 -15.68 -0.99
N PRO A 181 -26.35 -16.55 -0.03
CA PRO A 181 -27.44 -16.26 0.88
C PRO A 181 -27.03 -15.17 1.89
N ILE A 182 -27.54 -13.95 1.68
CA ILE A 182 -27.37 -12.83 2.62
C ILE A 182 -28.61 -12.77 3.52
N ALA A 183 -28.41 -12.88 4.83
CA ALA A 183 -29.48 -12.76 5.81
C ALA A 183 -30.06 -11.33 5.83
N LYS A 184 -31.37 -11.21 6.00
CA LYS A 184 -32.01 -9.89 6.20
C LYS A 184 -31.70 -9.39 7.60
N ILE A 185 -31.03 -8.24 7.70
CA ILE A 185 -30.84 -7.54 8.96
C ILE A 185 -32.20 -6.99 9.39
N GLN A 186 -32.70 -7.42 10.55
CA GLN A 186 -33.85 -6.81 11.20
C GLN A 186 -33.32 -5.66 12.05
N ILE A 187 -33.62 -4.43 11.65
CA ILE A 187 -33.30 -3.24 12.46
C ILE A 187 -34.43 -3.10 13.49
N PRO A 188 -34.13 -3.09 14.81
CA PRO A 188 -35.12 -2.90 15.87
C PRO A 188 -35.70 -1.49 15.89
#